data_AF-A0A1L5KHV9-F1
#
_entry.id   AF-A0A1L5KHV9-F1
#
_cell.length_a   1.000
_cell.length_b   1.000
_cell.length_c   1.000
_cell.angle_alpha   90.00
_cell.angle_beta   90.00
_cell.angle_gamma   90.00
#
_symmetry.space_group_name_H-M   'P 1'
#
loop_
_entity.id
_entity.type
_entity.pdbx_description
1 polymer ?
#
loop_
_entity_poly.entity_id
_entity_poly.type
_entity_poly.pdbx_seq_one_letter_code
_entity_poly.pdbx_strand_id
1 'polypeptide(L)'
;MRYIAGFVTYGESAMKTVLIAFATLAVLAAMPAQAADEDAIKVNIEKSGYECHDCVYVTVTARTDNIQIDKIDVNRGRCPQLKKGKTTYNGKTTPEGWWPNKGTFTPRKMQFAESLTWRFGNPLWQTGISCNSLEARIFTDQGTFTVSD
;
A
#
# COMPACT_ATOMS: atom_id res chain seq x y z
N MET A 1 22.74 -69.83 -18.21
CA MET A 1 21.45 -70.03 -17.51
C MET A 1 21.68 -69.94 -16.01
N ARG A 2 20.78 -69.27 -15.26
CA ARG A 2 20.81 -69.03 -13.79
C ARG A 2 21.97 -68.09 -13.35
N TYR A 3 21.72 -66.82 -12.96
CA TYR A 3 21.09 -66.27 -11.72
C TYR A 3 21.90 -66.67 -10.45
N ILE A 4 22.13 -65.83 -9.43
CA ILE A 4 21.35 -64.70 -8.83
C ILE A 4 22.30 -63.55 -8.35
N ALA A 5 21.77 -62.35 -8.10
CA ALA A 5 22.49 -61.14 -7.62
C ALA A 5 22.51 -60.98 -6.08
N GLY A 6 23.33 -60.05 -5.54
CA GLY A 6 23.30 -59.63 -4.13
C GLY A 6 24.27 -58.47 -3.77
N PHE A 7 23.72 -57.36 -3.29
CA PHE A 7 24.35 -56.04 -3.01
C PHE A 7 23.73 -55.45 -1.72
N VAL A 8 24.36 -54.58 -0.92
CA VAL A 8 25.76 -54.14 -0.74
C VAL A 8 25.84 -53.40 0.62
N THR A 9 27.00 -53.36 1.31
CA THR A 9 27.18 -52.42 2.45
C THR A 9 28.61 -51.87 2.59
N TYR A 10 28.69 -50.61 3.05
CA TYR A 10 29.88 -49.76 3.16
C TYR A 10 30.39 -49.66 4.61
N GLY A 11 31.68 -49.32 4.75
CA GLY A 11 32.35 -48.90 6.00
C GLY A 11 33.84 -49.27 5.94
N GLU A 12 34.80 -48.47 6.39
CA GLU A 12 34.76 -47.13 6.99
C GLU A 12 36.16 -46.50 6.78
N SER A 13 36.26 -45.20 6.44
CA SER A 13 37.56 -44.54 6.20
C SER A 13 37.66 -43.26 7.02
N ALA A 14 38.40 -43.34 8.13
CA ALA A 14 38.66 -42.21 9.02
C ALA A 14 40.04 -41.58 8.71
N MET A 15 40.06 -40.43 8.04
CA MET A 15 41.26 -39.60 7.97
C MET A 15 40.95 -38.10 8.08
N LYS A 16 41.19 -37.58 9.29
CA LYS A 16 41.58 -36.22 9.68
C LYS A 16 41.32 -35.06 8.70
N THR A 17 40.37 -34.23 9.09
CA THR A 17 40.56 -32.79 9.39
C THR A 17 41.42 -31.95 8.43
N VAL A 18 40.79 -30.99 7.75
CA VAL A 18 40.98 -29.54 7.98
C VAL A 18 39.73 -28.80 7.49
N LEU A 19 39.14 -27.96 8.35
CA LEU A 19 38.04 -27.05 8.02
C LEU A 19 38.59 -25.62 8.00
N ILE A 20 38.59 -24.96 6.84
CA ILE A 20 38.62 -23.49 6.73
C ILE A 20 37.63 -23.09 5.62
N ALA A 21 36.81 -22.07 5.89
CA ALA A 21 35.57 -21.82 5.18
C ALA A 21 35.74 -21.02 3.87
N PHE A 22 35.04 -21.46 2.81
CA PHE A 22 34.72 -20.62 1.66
C PHE A 22 33.33 -20.01 1.84
N ALA A 23 33.27 -18.76 2.29
CA ALA A 23 32.02 -18.05 2.51
C ALA A 23 32.08 -16.60 2.00
N THR A 24 31.76 -16.41 0.72
CA THR A 24 31.04 -15.23 0.22
C THR A 24 30.30 -15.60 -1.06
N LEU A 25 29.01 -15.89 -0.97
CA LEU A 25 28.15 -15.91 -2.14
C LEU A 25 28.05 -14.46 -2.67
N ALA A 26 28.73 -14.17 -3.77
CA ALA A 26 28.45 -13.00 -4.59
C ALA A 26 27.20 -13.25 -5.44
N VAL A 27 26.06 -13.58 -4.79
CA VAL A 27 24.76 -13.33 -5.39
C VAL A 27 24.57 -11.83 -5.31
N LEU A 28 25.09 -11.12 -6.31
CA LEU A 28 24.43 -9.90 -6.72
C LEU A 28 23.03 -10.33 -7.07
N ALA A 29 22.08 -9.97 -6.21
CA ALA A 29 20.69 -10.01 -6.55
C ALA A 29 20.56 -9.21 -7.85
N ALA A 30 20.32 -9.92 -8.95
CA ALA A 30 19.47 -9.40 -9.99
C ALA A 30 18.13 -9.14 -9.31
N MET A 31 18.04 -8.00 -8.63
CA MET A 31 16.76 -7.35 -8.40
C MET A 31 16.13 -7.33 -9.79
N PRO A 32 14.91 -7.88 -9.97
CA PRO A 32 14.14 -7.44 -11.10
C PRO A 32 14.04 -5.93 -10.91
N ALA A 33 14.77 -5.17 -11.73
CA ALA A 33 14.35 -3.84 -12.09
C ALA A 33 12.99 -4.08 -12.72
N GLN A 34 11.96 -4.03 -11.88
CA GLN A 34 10.61 -4.30 -12.29
C GLN A 34 10.33 -3.22 -13.32
N ALA A 35 10.29 -3.65 -14.58
CA ALA A 35 9.95 -2.78 -15.67
C ALA A 35 8.67 -2.05 -15.27
N ALA A 36 8.56 -0.78 -15.67
CA ALA A 36 7.33 -0.03 -15.51
C ALA A 36 6.25 -0.60 -16.45
N ASP A 37 5.81 -1.81 -16.11
CA ASP A 37 4.56 -2.41 -16.53
C ASP A 37 3.45 -1.49 -16.04
N GLU A 38 2.44 -1.28 -16.89
CA GLU A 38 1.54 -0.13 -16.79
C GLU A 38 0.95 0.03 -15.39
N ASP A 39 1.18 1.18 -14.73
CA ASP A 39 0.81 1.42 -13.32
C ASP A 39 -0.55 0.81 -12.97
N ALA A 40 -0.57 -0.17 -12.07
CA ALA A 40 -1.76 -0.97 -11.73
C ALA A 40 -2.97 -0.12 -11.30
N ILE A 41 -2.72 1.13 -10.89
CA ILE A 41 -3.72 2.18 -10.70
C ILE A 41 -3.30 3.49 -11.38
N LYS A 42 -4.27 4.24 -11.88
CA LYS A 42 -4.15 5.69 -12.09
C LYS A 42 -4.64 6.41 -10.84
N VAL A 43 -3.92 7.43 -10.38
CA VAL A 43 -4.35 8.28 -9.26
C VAL A 43 -4.49 9.72 -9.75
N ASN A 44 -5.61 10.37 -9.40
CA ASN A 44 -5.84 11.81 -9.59
C ASN A 44 -5.97 12.48 -8.22
N ILE A 45 -5.33 13.63 -8.03
CA ILE A 45 -5.42 14.43 -6.81
C ILE A 45 -5.94 15.81 -7.20
N GLU A 46 -7.04 16.25 -6.58
CA GLU A 46 -7.67 17.53 -6.89
C GLU A 46 -7.96 18.30 -5.60
N LYS A 47 -7.71 19.61 -5.59
CA LYS A 47 -8.22 20.48 -4.51
C LYS A 47 -9.74 20.49 -4.58
N SER A 48 -10.37 20.33 -3.42
CA SER A 48 -11.81 20.40 -3.30
C SER A 48 -12.29 21.83 -3.53
N GLY A 49 -13.47 21.97 -4.13
CA GLY A 49 -14.10 23.27 -4.33
C GLY A 49 -14.60 23.91 -3.02
N TYR A 50 -15.38 24.97 -3.16
CA TYR A 50 -16.00 25.79 -2.11
C TYR A 50 -16.82 25.02 -1.04
N GLU A 51 -17.05 23.73 -1.21
CA GLU A 51 -17.76 22.85 -0.28
C GLU A 51 -16.96 22.51 1.01
N CYS A 52 -15.64 22.69 1.03
CA CYS A 52 -14.81 22.40 2.21
C CYS A 52 -13.46 23.12 2.18
N HIS A 53 -13.11 23.77 3.29
CA HIS A 53 -11.78 24.38 3.50
C HIS A 53 -10.69 23.29 3.63
N ASP A 54 -9.57 23.47 2.92
CA ASP A 54 -8.44 22.53 2.87
C ASP A 54 -8.87 21.07 2.66
N CYS A 55 -9.84 20.83 1.77
CA CYS A 55 -10.18 19.48 1.34
C CYS A 55 -9.44 19.09 0.05
N VAL A 56 -9.18 17.79 -0.10
CA VAL A 56 -8.56 17.16 -1.27
C VAL A 56 -9.40 15.95 -1.68
N TYR A 57 -9.62 15.78 -2.97
CA TYR A 57 -10.16 14.57 -3.57
C TYR A 57 -9.00 13.71 -4.08
N VAL A 58 -9.01 12.43 -3.71
CA VAL A 58 -8.10 11.41 -4.26
C VAL A 58 -8.96 10.39 -4.99
N THR A 59 -8.86 10.37 -6.31
CA THR A 59 -9.56 9.41 -7.16
C THR A 59 -8.56 8.36 -7.62
N VAL A 60 -8.82 7.10 -7.28
CA VAL A 60 -8.04 5.96 -7.77
C VAL A 60 -8.88 5.24 -8.82
N THR A 61 -8.29 4.98 -9.98
CA THR A 61 -8.87 4.17 -11.05
C THR A 61 -8.00 2.93 -11.27
N ALA A 62 -8.56 1.74 -11.11
CA ALA A 62 -7.83 0.50 -11.32
C ALA A 62 -7.56 0.26 -12.81
N ARG A 63 -6.30 -0.05 -13.16
CA ARG A 63 -5.89 -0.46 -14.51
C ARG A 63 -5.66 -1.97 -14.65
N THR A 64 -5.70 -2.69 -13.53
CA THR A 64 -5.69 -4.14 -13.48
C THR A 64 -6.86 -4.66 -12.65
N ASP A 65 -7.21 -5.91 -12.83
CA ASP A 65 -8.24 -6.56 -12.03
C ASP A 65 -7.76 -6.87 -10.61
N ASN A 66 -8.71 -6.87 -9.67
CA ASN A 66 -8.55 -7.42 -8.33
C ASN A 66 -7.54 -6.73 -7.37
N ILE A 67 -7.01 -5.55 -7.71
CA ILE A 67 -6.13 -4.77 -6.83
C ILE A 67 -6.83 -4.38 -5.51
N GLN A 68 -6.14 -4.52 -4.39
CA GLN A 68 -6.64 -4.18 -3.06
C GLN A 68 -6.00 -2.89 -2.57
N ILE A 69 -6.81 -1.85 -2.33
CA ILE A 69 -6.40 -0.62 -1.68
C ILE A 69 -6.48 -0.83 -0.17
N ASP A 70 -5.34 -0.86 0.52
CA ASP A 70 -5.27 -1.08 1.98
C ASP A 70 -5.31 0.24 2.77
N LYS A 71 -4.73 1.30 2.21
CA LYS A 71 -4.62 2.61 2.87
C LYS A 71 -4.40 3.72 1.84
N ILE A 72 -4.88 4.91 2.16
CA ILE A 72 -4.52 6.15 1.47
C ILE A 72 -4.03 7.16 2.50
N ASP A 73 -2.79 7.62 2.37
CA ASP A 73 -2.23 8.73 3.15
C ASP A 73 -2.15 9.99 2.29
N VAL A 74 -2.83 11.06 2.71
CA VAL A 74 -2.69 12.39 2.09
C VAL A 74 -1.82 13.29 2.99
N ASN A 75 -0.85 13.97 2.39
CA ASN A 75 0.19 14.75 3.06
C ASN A 75 0.85 13.96 4.21
N ARG A 76 1.38 12.76 3.90
CA ARG A 76 1.97 11.83 4.88
C ARG A 76 1.06 11.48 6.06
N GLY A 77 -0.25 11.38 5.80
CA GLY A 77 -1.27 11.08 6.81
C GLY A 77 -1.66 12.28 7.70
N ARG A 78 -1.16 13.49 7.42
CA ARG A 78 -1.56 14.71 8.13
C ARG A 78 -2.98 15.16 7.76
N CYS A 79 -3.44 14.82 6.57
CA CYS A 79 -4.78 15.15 6.11
C CYS A 79 -5.72 13.95 6.34
N PRO A 80 -6.69 14.03 7.27
CA PRO A 80 -7.52 12.89 7.62
C PRO A 80 -8.57 12.58 6.54
N GLN A 81 -8.87 11.30 6.33
CA GLN A 81 -9.98 10.88 5.48
C GLN A 81 -11.29 11.42 6.05
N LEU A 82 -12.19 11.89 5.18
CA LEU A 82 -13.53 12.33 5.54
C LEU A 82 -14.57 11.27 5.18
N LYS A 83 -15.64 11.22 5.97
CA LYS A 83 -16.84 10.42 5.72
C LYS A 83 -18.07 11.33 5.71
N LYS A 84 -19.01 11.07 4.80
CA LYS A 84 -20.32 11.73 4.78
C LYS A 84 -21.19 11.22 5.94
N GLY A 85 -21.83 12.13 6.66
CA GLY A 85 -22.69 11.80 7.79
C GLY A 85 -22.73 12.90 8.83
N LYS A 86 -22.82 12.50 10.11
CA LYS A 86 -22.71 13.37 11.29
C LYS A 86 -21.61 12.83 12.20
N THR A 87 -21.00 13.69 13.00
CA THR A 87 -20.02 13.34 14.02
C THR A 87 -20.29 14.11 15.31
N THR A 88 -19.56 13.79 16.38
CA THR A 88 -19.56 14.61 17.61
C THR A 88 -18.27 15.42 17.68
N TYR A 89 -18.42 16.74 17.81
CA TYR A 89 -17.35 17.72 17.96
C TYR A 89 -17.71 18.71 19.07
N ASN A 90 -16.77 18.97 19.98
CA ASN A 90 -16.97 19.84 21.17
C ASN A 90 -18.28 19.56 21.94
N GLY A 91 -18.59 18.27 22.14
CA GLY A 91 -19.79 17.81 22.85
C GLY A 91 -21.11 17.96 22.08
N LYS A 92 -21.10 18.45 20.84
CA LYS A 92 -22.29 18.65 20.00
C LYS A 92 -22.25 17.76 18.77
N THR A 93 -23.42 17.28 18.34
CA THR A 93 -23.58 16.58 17.07
C THR A 93 -23.52 17.60 15.92
N THR A 94 -22.69 17.34 14.92
CA THR A 94 -22.59 18.18 13.72
C THR A 94 -23.81 17.99 12.79
N PRO A 95 -24.13 18.98 11.94
CA PRO A 95 -25.09 18.76 10.86
C PRO A 95 -24.60 17.70 9.86
N GLU A 96 -25.48 17.27 8.96
CA GLU A 96 -25.10 16.37 7.87
C GLU A 96 -24.04 17.04 6.97
N GLY A 97 -22.91 16.37 6.74
CA GLY A 97 -21.77 16.95 6.05
C GLY A 97 -20.61 15.97 5.88
N TRP A 98 -19.43 16.49 5.52
CA TRP A 98 -18.20 15.72 5.44
C TRP A 98 -17.36 15.98 6.70
N TRP A 99 -17.10 14.92 7.48
CA TRP A 99 -16.42 15.03 8.77
C TRP A 99 -15.26 14.04 8.87
N PRO A 100 -14.25 14.29 9.71
CA PRO A 100 -13.11 13.38 9.87
C PRO A 100 -13.58 11.97 10.27
N ASN A 101 -13.19 10.99 9.47
CA ASN A 101 -13.38 9.59 9.75
C ASN A 101 -12.43 9.19 10.88
N LYS A 102 -12.97 9.01 12.10
CA LYS A 102 -12.20 8.57 13.27
C LYS A 102 -11.91 7.06 13.26
N GLY A 103 -12.50 6.30 12.34
CA GLY A 103 -12.23 4.87 12.17
C GLY A 103 -11.04 4.61 11.25
N THR A 104 -10.47 3.40 11.33
CA THR A 104 -9.46 2.93 10.39
C THR A 104 -9.96 3.02 8.94
N PHE A 105 -9.06 3.27 7.99
CA PHE A 105 -9.36 3.09 6.57
C PHE A 105 -9.92 1.68 6.35
N THR A 106 -11.02 1.56 5.62
CA THR A 106 -11.62 0.27 5.28
C THR A 106 -11.01 -0.19 3.96
N PRO A 107 -10.26 -1.31 3.90
CA PRO A 107 -9.66 -1.77 2.65
C PRO A 107 -10.71 -2.01 1.57
N ARG A 108 -10.35 -1.74 0.32
CA ARG A 108 -11.24 -1.85 -0.84
C ARG A 108 -10.55 -2.60 -1.95
N LYS A 109 -11.08 -3.78 -2.28
CA LYS A 109 -10.75 -4.46 -3.53
C LYS A 109 -11.47 -3.78 -4.69
N MET A 110 -10.76 -3.55 -5.78
CA MET A 110 -11.28 -2.91 -6.99
C MET A 110 -11.26 -3.89 -8.18
N GLN A 111 -12.12 -3.67 -9.17
CA GLN A 111 -12.10 -4.39 -10.46
C GLN A 111 -11.51 -3.50 -11.57
N PHE A 112 -11.12 -4.08 -12.70
CA PHE A 112 -10.59 -3.32 -13.83
C PHE A 112 -11.53 -2.16 -14.24
N ALA A 113 -10.95 -0.99 -14.49
CA ALA A 113 -11.65 0.28 -14.78
C ALA A 113 -12.61 0.79 -13.69
N GLU A 114 -12.70 0.15 -12.52
CA GLU A 114 -13.40 0.74 -11.37
C GLU A 114 -12.68 2.02 -10.93
N SER A 115 -13.45 3.07 -10.64
CA SER A 115 -12.93 4.35 -10.18
C SER A 115 -13.63 4.76 -8.89
N LEU A 116 -12.86 5.02 -7.85
CA LEU A 116 -13.34 5.38 -6.52
C LEU A 116 -12.67 6.68 -6.06
N THR A 117 -13.48 7.57 -5.49
CA THR A 117 -13.01 8.86 -4.95
C THR A 117 -13.16 8.89 -3.44
N TRP A 118 -12.04 9.18 -2.75
CA TRP A 118 -12.00 9.47 -1.33
C TRP A 118 -11.79 10.97 -1.11
N ARG A 119 -12.40 11.52 -0.06
CA ARG A 119 -12.21 12.91 0.36
C ARG A 119 -11.34 12.93 1.60
N PHE A 120 -10.39 13.87 1.66
CA PHE A 120 -9.55 14.17 2.81
C PHE A 120 -9.68 15.66 3.13
N GLY A 121 -9.50 16.11 4.38
CA GLY A 121 -9.53 17.54 4.66
C GLY A 121 -9.57 17.96 6.12
N ASN A 122 -9.66 19.27 6.37
CA ASN A 122 -9.80 19.86 7.71
C ASN A 122 -11.11 20.65 7.91
N PRO A 123 -12.30 20.03 7.74
CA PRO A 123 -13.60 20.74 7.82
C PRO A 123 -13.97 21.25 9.22
N LEU A 124 -13.16 20.94 10.25
CA LEU A 124 -13.33 21.37 11.64
C LEU A 124 -12.27 22.40 12.07
N TRP A 125 -11.42 22.86 11.14
CA TRP A 125 -10.33 23.82 11.37
C TRP A 125 -9.42 23.46 12.56
N GLN A 126 -9.15 22.16 12.72
CA GLN A 126 -8.32 21.63 13.80
C GLN A 126 -6.86 22.09 13.61
N THR A 127 -6.28 22.70 14.65
CA THR A 127 -4.89 23.16 14.64
C THR A 127 -3.93 21.99 14.39
N GLY A 128 -2.90 22.21 13.57
CA GLY A 128 -1.88 21.21 13.23
C GLY A 128 -2.25 20.28 12.05
N ILE A 129 -3.50 20.29 11.58
CA ILE A 129 -3.91 19.61 10.35
C ILE A 129 -3.76 20.57 9.16
N SER A 130 -3.02 20.16 8.14
CA SER A 130 -2.86 20.90 6.88
C SER A 130 -2.91 19.94 5.70
N CYS A 131 -3.68 20.31 4.68
CA CYS A 131 -3.89 19.56 3.45
C CYS A 131 -3.40 20.35 2.22
N ASN A 132 -2.50 21.31 2.43
CA ASN A 132 -2.12 22.30 1.42
C ASN A 132 -1.18 21.70 0.35
N SER A 133 -0.43 20.66 0.73
CA SER A 133 0.43 19.86 -0.16
C SER A 133 -0.35 18.70 -0.74
N LEU A 134 -0.39 18.60 -2.07
CA LEU A 134 -1.10 17.57 -2.82
C LEU A 134 -0.26 16.30 -2.99
N GLU A 135 0.28 15.76 -1.90
CA GLU A 135 0.92 14.43 -1.88
C GLU A 135 -0.13 13.38 -1.47
N ALA A 136 -0.37 12.36 -2.29
CA ALA A 136 -1.15 11.18 -1.89
C ALA A 136 -0.35 9.90 -2.14
N ARG A 137 -0.36 9.01 -1.13
CA ARG A 137 0.28 7.70 -1.15
C ARG A 137 -0.78 6.62 -1.02
N ILE A 138 -0.94 5.82 -2.06
CA ILE A 138 -1.90 4.71 -2.14
C ILE A 138 -1.13 3.42 -1.85
N PHE A 139 -1.47 2.75 -0.76
CA PHE A 139 -0.88 1.46 -0.39
C PHE A 139 -1.78 0.35 -0.89
N THR A 140 -1.20 -0.60 -1.62
CA THR A 140 -1.92 -1.75 -2.19
C THR A 140 -1.14 -3.05 -1.99
N ASP A 141 -1.82 -4.17 -2.26
CA ASP A 141 -1.22 -5.49 -2.35
C ASP A 141 -0.14 -5.63 -3.44
N GLN A 142 -0.08 -4.67 -4.38
CA GLN A 142 0.89 -4.63 -5.47
C GLN A 142 1.97 -3.54 -5.31
N GLY A 143 1.93 -2.71 -4.27
CA GLY A 143 2.98 -1.73 -3.99
C GLY A 143 2.51 -0.45 -3.28
N THR A 144 3.26 0.63 -3.47
CA THR A 144 2.87 1.97 -2.98
C THR A 144 3.03 2.99 -4.09
N PHE A 145 1.91 3.52 -4.57
CA PHE A 145 1.85 4.53 -5.61
C PHE A 145 1.85 5.91 -4.95
N THR A 146 2.74 6.79 -5.37
CA THR A 146 2.85 8.15 -4.83
C THR A 146 2.63 9.15 -5.96
N VAL A 147 1.66 10.04 -5.79
CA VAL A 147 1.42 11.17 -6.70
C VAL A 147 1.56 12.47 -5.91
N SER A 148 2.18 13.45 -6.56
CA SER A 148 2.39 14.80 -6.03
C SER A 148 2.15 15.83 -7.14
N ASP A 149 1.38 16.88 -6.82
CA ASP A 149 1.19 18.11 -7.60
C ASP A 149 1.86 19.30 -6.88
#